data_AF-A0A060DMV2-F1
#
_entry.id   AF-A0A060DMV2-F1
#
_cell.length_a   1.000
_cell.length_b   1.000
_cell.length_c   1.000
_cell.angle_alpha   90.00
_cell.angle_beta   90.00
_cell.angle_gamma   90.00
#
_symmetry.space_group_name_H-M   'P 1'
#
loop_
_entity.id
_entity.type
_entity.pdbx_description
1 polymer ?
#
loop_
_entity_poly.entity_id
_entity_poly.type
_entity_poly.pdbx_seq_one_letter_code
_entity_poly.pdbx_strand_id
1 'polypeptide(L)'
;MRSFLIGLLLAGAVAAPAVAQTSPAAKPADEVKRIVEQTYNVQVLRVTEAALEDGTAVYKVAAMMPGTAGNAAFMVNTLTVDAATGLALPPFRHHAAGYSLPQGGSYEPNRTSNNPAVARGHTWR
;
A
#
# COMPACT_ATOMS: atom_id res chain seq x y z
N MET A 1 51.53 44.51 -33.44
CA MET A 1 52.05 43.19 -33.86
C MET A 1 51.49 42.13 -32.92
N ARG A 2 51.07 40.98 -33.49
CA ARG A 2 50.52 39.75 -32.88
C ARG A 2 48.99 39.61 -32.80
N SER A 3 48.49 39.22 -33.96
CA SER A 3 47.25 38.47 -34.24
C SER A 3 47.24 37.05 -33.63
N PHE A 4 46.04 36.46 -33.68
CA PHE A 4 45.65 35.04 -33.52
C PHE A 4 45.49 34.56 -32.06
N LEU A 5 44.46 33.81 -31.65
CA LEU A 5 43.63 32.84 -32.37
C LEU A 5 42.31 32.62 -31.61
N ILE A 6 41.21 32.51 -32.37
CA ILE A 6 39.87 32.08 -31.93
C ILE A 6 39.94 30.60 -31.56
N GLY A 7 39.51 30.25 -30.34
CA GLY A 7 39.33 28.87 -29.89
C GLY A 7 37.87 28.64 -29.49
N LEU A 8 37.03 28.39 -30.48
CA LEU A 8 35.63 27.95 -30.32
C LEU A 8 35.63 26.54 -29.73
N LEU A 9 35.47 26.41 -28.41
CA LEU A 9 35.31 25.12 -27.73
C LEU A 9 33.82 24.81 -27.62
N LEU A 10 33.28 24.16 -28.66
CA LEU A 10 32.00 23.46 -28.62
C LEU A 10 32.13 22.30 -27.63
N ALA A 11 31.77 22.53 -26.36
CA ALA A 11 31.55 21.45 -25.41
C ALA A 11 30.17 20.85 -25.69
N GLY A 12 30.16 19.69 -26.33
CA GLY A 12 28.96 18.94 -26.66
C GLY A 12 28.11 18.64 -25.43
N ALA A 13 26.85 19.03 -25.48
CA ALA A 13 25.84 18.58 -24.54
C ALA A 13 25.66 17.07 -24.74
N VAL A 14 26.26 16.28 -23.85
CA VAL A 14 26.01 14.84 -23.76
C VAL A 14 24.59 14.69 -23.21
N ALA A 15 23.62 14.55 -24.11
CA ALA A 15 22.25 14.17 -23.75
C ALA A 15 22.31 12.75 -23.18
N ALA A 16 22.37 12.65 -21.84
CA ALA A 16 22.25 11.37 -21.17
C ALA A 16 20.87 10.78 -21.48
N PRO A 17 20.76 9.51 -21.92
CA PRO A 17 19.48 8.88 -22.11
C PRO A 17 18.79 8.78 -20.75
N ALA A 18 17.64 9.46 -20.62
CA ALA A 18 16.74 9.26 -19.50
C ALA A 18 16.25 7.81 -19.57
N VAL A 19 16.86 6.94 -18.76
CA VAL A 19 16.34 5.59 -18.51
C VAL A 19 14.99 5.75 -17.83
N ALA A 20 13.92 5.62 -18.63
CA ALA A 20 12.58 5.49 -18.10
C ALA A 20 12.58 4.29 -17.15
N GLN A 21 12.38 4.55 -15.86
CA GLN A 21 12.23 3.49 -14.86
C GLN A 21 10.91 2.79 -15.13
N THR A 22 10.94 1.71 -15.91
CA THR A 22 9.78 0.85 -16.09
C THR A 22 9.50 0.18 -14.75
N SER A 23 8.46 0.65 -14.05
CA SER A 23 7.99 -0.04 -12.86
C SER A 23 7.61 -1.48 -13.23
N PRO A 24 8.01 -2.48 -12.45
CA PRO A 24 7.66 -3.86 -12.74
C PRO A 24 6.14 -4.02 -12.84
N ALA A 25 5.69 -4.81 -13.82
CA ALA A 25 4.27 -5.00 -14.08
C ALA A 25 3.56 -5.61 -12.87
N ALA A 26 2.36 -5.09 -12.56
CA ALA A 26 1.52 -5.62 -11.50
C ALA A 26 1.13 -7.07 -11.78
N LYS A 27 1.27 -7.93 -10.77
CA LYS A 27 0.79 -9.30 -10.79
C LYS A 27 -0.75 -9.34 -10.71
N PRO A 28 -1.39 -10.39 -11.26
CA PRO A 28 -2.83 -10.56 -11.14
C PRO A 28 -3.25 -10.85 -9.69
N ALA A 29 -4.46 -10.41 -9.33
CA ALA A 29 -4.99 -10.50 -7.97
C ALA A 29 -4.98 -11.93 -7.39
N ASP A 30 -5.27 -12.95 -8.21
CA ASP A 30 -5.27 -14.35 -7.79
C ASP A 30 -3.85 -14.89 -7.48
N GLU A 31 -2.84 -14.34 -8.13
CA GLU A 31 -1.45 -14.65 -7.80
C GLU A 31 -1.04 -13.99 -6.49
N VAL A 32 -1.38 -12.71 -6.31
CA VAL A 32 -1.14 -11.98 -5.07
C VAL A 32 -1.85 -12.65 -3.90
N LYS A 33 -3.10 -13.08 -4.07
CA LYS A 33 -3.83 -13.87 -3.08
C LYS A 33 -3.01 -15.07 -2.61
N ARG A 34 -2.56 -15.92 -3.54
CA ARG A 34 -1.79 -17.13 -3.21
C ARG A 34 -0.49 -16.80 -2.50
N ILE A 35 0.23 -15.77 -2.94
CA ILE A 35 1.47 -15.33 -2.30
C ILE A 35 1.20 -14.90 -0.86
N VAL A 36 0.16 -14.11 -0.61
CA VAL A 36 -0.20 -13.62 0.73
C VAL A 36 -0.60 -14.78 1.64
N GLU A 37 -1.48 -15.67 1.18
CA GLU A 37 -1.91 -16.84 1.96
C GLU A 37 -0.73 -17.72 2.38
N GLN A 38 0.20 -17.99 1.45
CA GLN A 38 1.38 -18.82 1.69
C GLN A 38 2.41 -18.13 2.59
N THR A 39 2.70 -16.85 2.33
CA THR A 39 3.76 -16.11 3.03
C THR A 39 3.39 -15.85 4.48
N TYR A 40 2.12 -15.55 4.75
CA TYR A 40 1.67 -15.12 6.07
C TYR A 40 0.81 -16.17 6.80
N ASN A 41 0.57 -17.34 6.19
CA ASN A 41 -0.29 -18.40 6.72
C ASN A 41 -1.67 -17.89 7.16
N VAL A 42 -2.28 -17.08 6.29
CA VAL A 42 -3.60 -16.47 6.48
C VAL A 42 -4.58 -16.98 5.43
N GLN A 43 -5.88 -16.83 5.71
CA GLN A 43 -6.92 -17.00 4.71
C GLN A 43 -7.31 -15.63 4.15
N VAL A 44 -7.18 -15.44 2.84
CA VAL A 44 -7.57 -14.19 2.18
C VAL A 44 -9.06 -14.22 1.83
N LEU A 45 -9.78 -13.21 2.31
CA LEU A 45 -11.22 -13.05 2.11
C LEU A 45 -11.54 -12.16 0.92
N ARG A 46 -10.74 -11.11 0.72
CA ARG A 46 -10.94 -10.13 -0.35
C ARG A 46 -9.62 -9.51 -0.78
N VAL A 47 -9.47 -9.31 -2.08
CA VAL A 47 -8.40 -8.51 -2.69
C VAL A 47 -9.07 -7.32 -3.38
N THR A 48 -8.55 -6.12 -3.22
CA THR A 48 -9.08 -4.91 -3.85
C THR A 48 -7.94 -4.07 -4.38
N GLU A 49 -8.01 -3.70 -5.65
CA GLU A 49 -7.04 -2.82 -6.29
C GLU A 49 -7.06 -1.43 -5.64
N ALA A 50 -5.88 -0.86 -5.46
CA ALA A 50 -5.68 0.48 -4.94
C ALA A 50 -4.38 1.06 -5.51
N ALA A 51 -4.17 2.35 -5.29
CA ALA A 51 -2.93 3.03 -5.58
C ALA A 51 -2.49 3.83 -4.35
N LEU A 52 -1.18 3.95 -4.15
CA LEU A 52 -0.62 4.92 -3.22
C LEU A 52 -0.66 6.33 -3.84
N GLU A 53 -0.40 7.35 -3.03
CA GLU A 53 -0.39 8.76 -3.47
C GLU A 53 0.67 9.04 -4.55
N ASP A 54 1.74 8.24 -4.59
CA ASP A 54 2.81 8.29 -5.59
C ASP A 54 2.46 7.54 -6.90
N GLY A 55 1.27 6.94 -6.99
CA GLY A 55 0.82 6.17 -8.15
C GLY A 55 1.26 4.71 -8.15
N THR A 56 1.95 4.23 -7.12
CA THR A 56 2.33 2.81 -6.99
C THR A 56 1.07 1.95 -6.90
N ALA A 57 0.95 0.99 -7.82
CA ALA A 57 -0.14 0.00 -7.80
C ALA A 57 0.02 -0.94 -6.60
N VAL A 58 -1.06 -1.05 -5.81
CA VAL A 58 -1.09 -1.89 -4.61
C VAL A 58 -2.42 -2.63 -4.53
N TYR A 59 -2.45 -3.69 -3.71
CA TYR A 59 -3.67 -4.38 -3.34
C TYR A 59 -3.96 -4.17 -1.86
N LYS A 60 -5.21 -3.85 -1.52
CA LYS A 60 -5.73 -3.99 -0.16
C LYS A 60 -6.28 -5.40 -0.01
N VAL A 61 -5.63 -6.19 0.86
CA VAL A 61 -5.95 -7.60 1.07
C VAL A 61 -6.55 -7.78 2.46
N ALA A 62 -7.84 -8.12 2.52
CA ALA A 62 -8.50 -8.48 3.76
C ALA A 62 -8.27 -9.96 4.04
N ALA A 63 -7.68 -10.28 5.19
CA ALA A 63 -7.32 -11.63 5.58
C ALA A 63 -7.61 -11.90 7.05
N MET A 64 -7.78 -13.18 7.39
CA MET A 64 -7.97 -13.65 8.76
C MET A 64 -7.07 -14.85 9.04
N MET A 65 -6.80 -15.13 10.31
CA MET A 65 -6.07 -16.35 10.68
C MET A 65 -6.97 -17.58 10.55
N PRO A 66 -6.50 -18.67 9.93
CA PRO A 66 -7.30 -19.88 9.78
C PRO A 66 -7.48 -20.60 11.13
N GLY A 67 -8.71 -21.04 11.40
CA GLY A 67 -9.00 -22.20 12.27
C GLY A 67 -8.50 -22.19 13.72
N THR A 68 -8.26 -21.04 14.34
CA THR A 68 -7.88 -20.98 15.77
C THR A 68 -9.10 -20.81 16.68
N ALA A 69 -9.13 -21.50 17.83
CA ALA A 69 -10.25 -21.46 18.79
C ALA A 69 -10.26 -20.19 19.67
N GLY A 70 -9.78 -19.06 19.15
CA GLY A 70 -9.66 -17.81 19.89
C GLY A 70 -10.16 -16.62 19.08
N ASN A 71 -10.34 -15.48 19.75
CA ASN A 71 -10.86 -14.25 19.14
C ASN A 71 -10.10 -13.83 17.87
N ALA A 72 -8.82 -14.16 17.78
CA ALA A 72 -7.97 -13.81 16.66
C ALA A 72 -8.36 -14.52 15.33
N ALA A 73 -9.07 -15.65 15.36
CA ALA A 73 -9.63 -16.27 14.15
C ALA A 73 -10.79 -15.48 13.54
N PHE A 74 -11.44 -14.63 14.33
CA PHE A 74 -12.55 -13.78 13.88
C PHE A 74 -12.10 -12.37 13.52
N MET A 75 -10.80 -12.07 13.70
CA MET A 75 -10.25 -10.75 13.42
C MET A 75 -9.87 -10.65 11.94
N VAL A 76 -10.55 -9.75 11.22
CA VAL A 76 -10.23 -9.45 9.83
C VAL A 76 -9.29 -8.25 9.78
N ASN A 77 -8.07 -8.49 9.31
CA ASN A 77 -7.06 -7.46 9.11
C ASN A 77 -6.94 -7.11 7.63
N THR A 78 -6.65 -5.84 7.33
CA THR A 78 -6.35 -5.39 5.96
C THR A 78 -4.86 -5.13 5.82
N LEU A 79 -4.22 -5.81 4.89
CA LEU A 79 -2.83 -5.61 4.51
C LEU A 79 -2.77 -4.79 3.23
N THR A 80 -1.85 -3.83 3.15
CA THR A 80 -1.49 -3.19 1.89
C THR A 80 -0.33 -3.94 1.28
N VAL A 81 -0.50 -4.46 0.06
CA VAL A 81 0.42 -5.36 -0.61
C VAL A 81 0.89 -4.73 -1.91
N ASP A 82 2.18 -4.75 -2.15
CA ASP A 82 2.76 -4.27 -3.41
C ASP A 82 2.34 -5.19 -4.58
N ALA A 83 1.79 -4.59 -5.65
CA ALA A 83 1.21 -5.37 -6.73
C ALA A 83 2.25 -6.12 -7.57
N ALA A 84 3.50 -5.65 -7.62
CA ALA A 84 4.55 -6.29 -8.41
C ALA A 84 5.16 -7.49 -7.68
N THR A 85 5.32 -7.40 -6.36
CA THR A 85 5.99 -8.43 -5.56
C THR A 85 5.01 -9.39 -4.91
N GLY A 86 3.83 -8.91 -4.50
CA GLY A 86 2.89 -9.66 -3.65
C GLY A 86 3.23 -9.61 -2.16
N LEU A 87 4.18 -8.75 -1.75
CA LEU A 87 4.61 -8.62 -0.35
C LEU A 87 3.90 -7.45 0.34
N ALA A 88 3.59 -7.63 1.62
CA ALA A 88 3.02 -6.58 2.44
C ALA A 88 3.99 -5.40 2.57
N LEU A 89 3.47 -4.21 2.32
CA LEU A 89 4.18 -2.97 2.56
C LEU A 89 4.17 -2.65 4.05
N PRO A 90 5.29 -2.11 4.59
CA PRO A 90 5.30 -1.63 5.96
C PRO A 90 4.19 -0.58 6.18
N PRO A 91 3.46 -0.65 7.30
CA PRO A 91 2.41 0.32 7.58
C PRO A 91 2.97 1.74 7.69
N PHE A 92 4.20 1.89 8.19
CA PHE A 92 4.88 3.18 8.33
C PHE A 92 5.89 3.35 7.22
N ARG A 93 5.91 4.53 6.59
CA ARG A 93 7.02 4.93 5.73
C ARG A 93 7.83 6.01 6.42
N HIS A 94 9.11 5.70 6.65
CA HIS A 94 10.06 6.65 7.21
C HIS A 94 10.53 7.63 6.13
N HIS A 95 10.59 8.91 6.48
CA HIS A 95 11.12 9.97 5.63
C HIS A 95 12.35 10.60 6.28
N ALA A 96 13.09 11.42 5.52
CA ALA A 96 14.27 12.13 6.05
C ALA A 96 13.94 12.97 7.30
N ALA A 97 12.70 13.45 7.41
CA ALA A 97 12.13 13.96 8.65
C ALA A 97 10.74 13.34 8.87
N GLY A 98 10.58 12.55 9.94
CA GLY A 98 9.30 12.00 10.37
C GLY A 98 8.87 10.69 9.69
N TYR A 99 7.58 10.39 9.78
CA TYR A 99 6.96 9.20 9.18
C TYR A 99 5.58 9.55 8.63
N SER A 100 5.17 8.89 7.53
CA SER A 100 3.78 8.89 7.10
C SER A 100 3.07 7.67 7.67
N LEU A 101 1.87 7.91 8.19
CA LEU A 101 0.93 6.86 8.57
C LEU A 101 0.26 6.33 7.30
N PRO A 102 -0.12 5.04 7.26
CA PRO A 102 -1.02 4.59 6.21
C PRO A 102 -2.34 5.33 6.38
N GLN A 103 -3.04 5.63 5.29
CA GLN A 103 -4.43 6.12 5.38
C GLN A 103 -5.24 5.07 6.16
N GLY A 104 -5.42 5.30 7.45
CA GLY A 104 -6.29 4.50 8.28
C GLY A 104 -7.69 4.54 7.68
N GLY A 105 -8.39 3.42 7.71
CA GLY A 105 -9.82 3.45 7.42
C GLY A 105 -10.47 4.48 8.33
N SER A 106 -11.32 5.34 7.78
CA SER A 106 -12.24 6.14 8.59
C SER A 106 -13.14 5.16 9.34
N TYR A 107 -12.81 4.88 10.60
CA TYR A 107 -13.71 4.17 11.49
C TYR A 107 -14.76 5.18 11.92
N GLU A 108 -15.82 5.29 11.13
CA GLU A 108 -17.06 5.85 11.61
C GLU A 108 -17.80 4.72 12.32
N PRO A 109 -17.70 4.60 13.66
CA PRO A 109 -18.52 3.64 14.37
C PRO A 109 -19.96 3.93 13.95
N ASN A 110 -20.73 2.89 13.63
CA ASN A 110 -22.14 2.99 13.31
C ASN A 110 -22.92 3.46 14.56
N ARG A 111 -22.66 4.69 15.00
CA ARG A 111 -23.43 5.46 15.96
C ARG A 111 -24.60 5.97 15.17
N THR A 112 -25.50 5.07 14.78
CA THR A 112 -26.85 5.49 14.43
C THR A 112 -27.42 6.12 15.70
N SER A 113 -27.26 7.43 15.86
CA SER A 113 -27.88 8.22 16.93
C SER A 113 -29.41 8.09 16.93
N ASN A 114 -29.96 7.58 15.83
CA ASN A 114 -31.38 7.33 15.61
C ASN A 114 -31.78 5.85 15.87
N ASN A 115 -30.91 5.00 16.42
CA ASN A 115 -31.31 3.66 16.83
C ASN A 115 -32.01 3.71 18.21
N PRO A 116 -33.34 3.50 18.29
CA PRO A 116 -34.09 3.56 19.55
C PRO A 116 -33.72 2.43 20.52
N ALA A 117 -32.93 1.44 20.11
CA ALA A 117 -32.35 0.45 21.02
C ALA A 117 -31.22 1.04 21.90
N VAL A 118 -30.40 1.93 21.34
CA VAL A 118 -29.29 2.58 22.07
C VAL A 118 -29.82 3.54 23.13
N ALA A 119 -30.92 4.25 22.83
CA ALA A 119 -31.57 5.18 23.76
C ALA A 119 -32.23 4.49 24.97
N ARG A 120 -32.54 3.19 24.87
CA ARG A 120 -33.31 2.47 25.90
C ARG A 120 -32.47 1.88 27.03
N GLY A 121 -31.15 2.07 27.04
CA GLY A 121 -30.27 1.64 28.13
C GLY A 121 -30.38 0.13 28.39
N HIS A 122 -29.58 -0.67 27.70
CA HIS A 122 -29.58 -2.11 27.94
C HIS A 122 -28.96 -2.44 29.31
N THR A 123 -29.78 -2.89 30.27
CA THR A 123 -29.29 -3.64 31.43
C THR A 123 -28.95 -5.05 30.99
N TRP A 124 -27.66 -5.38 30.97
CA TRP A 124 -27.20 -6.75 30.82
C TRP A 124 -27.60 -7.53 32.07
N ARG A 125 -28.33 -8.64 31.88
CA ARG A 125 -28.64 -9.62 32.92
C ARG A 125 -27.75 -10.83 32.76
#